data_AF-W0PZU4-F1
#
_entry.id   AF-W0PZU4-F1
#
_cell.length_a   1.000
_cell.length_b   1.000
_cell.length_c   1.000
_cell.angle_alpha   90.00
_cell.angle_beta   90.00
_cell.angle_gamma   90.00
#
_symmetry.space_group_name_H-M   'P 1'
#
loop_
_entity.id
_entity.type
_entity.pdbx_description
1 polymer ?
#
loop_
_entity_poly.entity_id
_entity_poly.type
_entity_poly.pdbx_seq_one_letter_code
_entity_poly.pdbx_strand_id
1 'polypeptide(L)'
;MWLLQILFGWLQIKAFNQAFMEISRKGKVTVGRNSGRFNPKSIIVLVFDEQKKIVDSLCMKGFSVFARPQKLDDVIGLSIDEIVPEKIFPTDKRSQFALKVAISSGYNA
;
A
#
# COMPACT_ATOMS: atom_id res chain seq x y z
N MET A 1 -25.73 -18.06 11.27
CA MET A 1 -24.66 -17.08 11.59
C MET A 1 -23.42 -17.31 10.71
N TRP A 2 -23.51 -17.01 9.41
CA TRP A 2 -22.40 -17.04 8.43
C TRP A 2 -22.58 -15.93 7.38
N LEU A 3 -23.84 -15.70 6.96
CA LEU A 3 -24.28 -14.59 6.09
C LEU A 3 -23.85 -13.20 6.60
N LEU A 4 -23.93 -12.95 7.91
CA LEU A 4 -23.55 -11.67 8.48
C LEU A 4 -22.04 -11.39 8.30
N GLN A 5 -21.20 -12.42 8.45
CA GLN A 5 -19.76 -12.28 8.21
C GLN A 5 -19.43 -12.05 6.72
N ILE A 6 -20.18 -12.68 5.82
CA ILE A 6 -20.04 -12.44 4.37
C ILE A 6 -20.45 -11.00 4.01
N LEU A 7 -21.56 -10.51 4.56
CA LEU A 7 -22.06 -9.16 4.30
C LEU A 7 -21.09 -8.09 4.82
N PHE A 8 -20.57 -8.25 6.04
CA PHE A 8 -19.56 -7.37 6.61
C PHE A 8 -18.24 -7.42 5.80
N GLY A 9 -17.82 -8.60 5.36
CA GLY A 9 -16.65 -8.75 4.49
C GLY A 9 -16.84 -8.05 3.14
N TRP A 10 -18.05 -8.09 2.57
CA TRP A 10 -18.33 -7.45 1.28
C TRP A 10 -18.31 -5.92 1.36
N LEU A 11 -18.82 -5.35 2.45
CA LEU A 11 -18.70 -3.91 2.71
C LEU A 11 -17.22 -3.48 2.85
N GLN A 12 -16.38 -4.31 3.48
CA GLN A 12 -14.95 -4.03 3.60
C GLN A 12 -14.21 -4.11 2.27
N ILE A 13 -14.49 -5.14 1.46
CA ILE A 13 -13.93 -5.27 0.11
C ILE A 13 -14.36 -4.09 -0.76
N LYS A 14 -15.62 -3.65 -0.65
CA LYS A 14 -16.12 -2.48 -1.37
C LYS A 14 -15.36 -1.21 -0.98
N ALA A 15 -15.12 -0.99 0.31
CA ALA A 15 -14.34 0.15 0.79
C ALA A 15 -12.87 0.10 0.29
N PHE A 16 -12.25 -1.08 0.30
CA PHE A 16 -10.91 -1.29 -0.25
C PHE A 16 -10.85 -1.03 -1.75
N ASN A 17 -11.78 -1.62 -2.51
CA ASN A 17 -11.86 -1.43 -3.95
C ASN A 17 -12.08 0.04 -4.30
N GLN A 18 -12.89 0.75 -3.53
CA GLN A 18 -13.11 2.18 -3.73
C GLN A 18 -11.81 2.98 -3.53
N ALA A 19 -11.08 2.75 -2.42
CA ALA A 19 -9.80 3.41 -2.18
C ALA A 19 -8.76 3.05 -3.26
N PHE A 20 -8.68 1.79 -3.67
CA PHE A 20 -7.78 1.34 -4.72
C PHE A 20 -8.12 1.94 -6.09
N MET A 21 -9.40 2.01 -6.46
CA MET A 21 -9.82 2.64 -7.72
C MET A 21 -9.58 4.14 -7.74
N GLU A 22 -9.72 4.82 -6.59
CA GLU A 22 -9.45 6.26 -6.48
C GLU A 22 -7.98 6.56 -6.77
N ILE A 23 -7.07 5.80 -6.18
CA ILE A 23 -5.63 6.00 -6.40
C ILE A 23 -5.19 5.51 -7.78
N SER A 24 -5.77 4.42 -8.31
CA SER A 24 -5.36 3.86 -9.61
C SER A 24 -5.70 4.77 -10.79
N ARG A 25 -6.61 5.73 -10.60
CA ARG A 25 -6.95 6.74 -11.61
C ARG A 25 -5.95 7.89 -11.69
N LYS A 26 -5.11 8.07 -10.67
CA LYS A 26 -4.21 9.23 -10.56
C LYS A 26 -2.89 9.05 -11.29
N GLY A 27 -2.52 7.82 -11.68
CA GLY A 27 -1.27 7.57 -12.36
C GLY A 27 -0.91 6.10 -12.46
N LYS A 28 0.35 5.82 -12.76
CA LYS A 28 0.88 4.46 -12.80
C LYS A 28 0.97 3.90 -11.38
N VAL A 29 0.46 2.69 -11.20
CA VAL A 29 0.40 2.04 -9.89
C VAL A 29 1.51 1.01 -9.78
N THR A 30 2.23 1.02 -8.67
CA THR A 30 3.21 -0.01 -8.30
C THR A 30 2.85 -0.59 -6.95
N VAL A 31 3.08 -1.89 -6.79
CA VAL A 31 2.76 -2.63 -5.56
C VAL A 31 4.00 -3.31 -5.01
N GLY A 32 4.36 -2.97 -3.78
CA GLY A 32 5.29 -3.73 -2.95
C GLY A 32 4.54 -4.60 -1.96
N ARG A 33 4.97 -5.86 -1.84
CA ARG A 33 4.41 -6.81 -0.89
C ARG A 33 5.51 -7.43 -0.06
N ASN A 34 5.27 -7.59 1.23
CA ASN A 34 6.09 -8.43 2.09
C ASN A 34 5.34 -9.74 2.36
N SER A 35 5.83 -10.86 1.80
CA SER A 35 5.22 -12.19 1.91
C SER A 35 6.13 -13.14 2.69
N GLY A 36 5.97 -13.20 4.02
CA GLY A 36 6.57 -14.22 4.87
C GLY A 36 5.54 -15.31 5.24
N ARG A 37 5.97 -16.58 5.33
CA ARG A 37 5.09 -17.75 5.57
C ARG A 37 4.35 -17.75 6.92
N PHE A 38 4.80 -16.95 7.88
CA PHE A 38 4.24 -16.84 9.24
C PHE A 38 4.08 -15.39 9.75
N ASN A 39 4.22 -14.39 8.87
CA ASN A 39 4.27 -12.97 9.29
C ASN A 39 3.12 -12.14 8.72
N PRO A 40 2.73 -11.03 9.37
CA PRO A 40 1.65 -10.15 8.90
C PRO A 40 1.92 -9.66 7.48
N LYS A 41 0.97 -9.87 6.57
CA LYS A 41 1.08 -9.43 5.19
C LYS A 41 0.96 -7.90 5.16
N SER A 42 1.99 -7.23 4.65
CA SER A 42 1.95 -5.79 4.41
C SER A 42 2.01 -5.57 2.91
N ILE A 43 1.00 -4.87 2.40
CA ILE A 43 0.90 -4.46 1.00
C ILE A 43 1.03 -2.94 0.98
N ILE A 44 1.93 -2.44 0.15
CA ILE A 44 2.12 -1.02 -0.08
C ILE A 44 1.91 -0.80 -1.57
N VAL A 45 0.97 0.07 -1.89
CA VAL A 45 0.67 0.52 -3.24
C VAL A 45 1.14 1.97 -3.32
N LEU A 46 1.91 2.28 -4.34
CA LEU A 46 2.40 3.61 -4.65
C LEU A 46 1.86 3.99 -6.02
N VAL A 47 1.38 5.21 -6.16
CA VAL A 47 0.93 5.76 -7.43
C VAL A 47 1.84 6.89 -7.80
N PHE A 48 2.41 6.83 -9.00
CA PHE A 48 3.34 7.84 -9.50
C PHE A 48 2.87 8.42 -10.83
N ASP A 49 3.22 9.68 -11.02
CA ASP A 49 3.03 10.42 -12.26
C ASP A 49 4.16 10.11 -13.27
N GLU A 50 4.04 10.60 -14.50
CA GLU A 50 5.06 10.48 -15.55
C GLU A 50 6.43 11.03 -15.13
N GLN A 51 6.45 11.96 -14.17
CA GLN A 51 7.64 12.58 -13.60
C GLN A 51 8.27 11.77 -12.44
N LYS A 52 7.88 10.51 -12.23
CA LYS A 52 8.33 9.64 -11.12
C LYS A 52 8.08 10.21 -9.71
N LYS A 53 7.13 11.13 -9.59
CA LYS A 53 6.66 11.67 -8.31
C LYS A 53 5.46 10.89 -7.81
N ILE A 54 5.42 10.59 -6.52
CA ILE A 54 4.29 9.90 -5.91
C ILE A 54 3.13 10.87 -5.76
N VAL A 55 2.01 10.57 -6.43
CA VAL A 55 0.79 11.36 -6.37
C VAL A 55 -0.20 10.83 -5.33
N ASP A 56 -0.13 9.53 -5.03
CA ASP A 56 -0.94 8.92 -3.98
C ASP A 56 -0.30 7.62 -3.50
N SER A 57 -0.71 7.15 -2.33
CA SER A 57 -0.17 5.94 -1.73
C SER A 57 -1.23 5.23 -0.88
N LEU A 58 -1.11 3.92 -0.78
CA LEU A 58 -2.00 3.10 0.02
C LEU A 58 -1.24 1.96 0.67
N CYS A 59 -1.21 1.96 1.99
CA CYS A 59 -0.64 0.90 2.80
C CYS A 59 -1.75 0.08 3.44
N MET A 60 -1.58 -1.23 3.47
CA MET A 60 -2.47 -2.16 4.17
C MET A 60 -1.61 -3.12 4.99
N LYS A 61 -1.74 -3.08 6.31
CA LYS A 61 -0.99 -3.92 7.25
C LYS A 61 -1.94 -4.88 7.97
N GLY A 62 -1.77 -6.20 7.81
CA GLY A 62 -2.55 -7.16 8.61
C GLY A 62 -2.53 -8.61 8.13
N PHE A 63 -3.19 -9.47 8.91
CA PHE A 63 -3.29 -10.91 8.62
C PHE A 63 -4.54 -11.27 7.79
N SER A 64 -5.54 -10.37 7.73
CA SER A 64 -6.86 -10.65 7.15
C SER A 64 -7.39 -9.48 6.32
N VAL A 65 -8.43 -9.75 5.53
CA VAL A 65 -9.23 -8.78 4.74
C VAL A 65 -9.82 -7.61 5.56
N PHE A 66 -9.66 -7.64 6.88
CA PHE A 66 -10.14 -6.62 7.82
C PHE A 66 -9.13 -5.47 8.02
N ALA A 67 -7.92 -5.57 7.47
CA ALA A 67 -6.95 -4.48 7.51
C ALA A 67 -7.49 -3.28 6.73
N ARG A 68 -7.66 -2.14 7.39
CA ARG A 68 -8.15 -0.93 6.74
C ARG A 68 -7.07 -0.39 5.80
N PRO A 69 -7.43 0.03 4.57
CA PRO A 69 -6.51 0.77 3.73
C PRO A 69 -6.18 2.10 4.42
N GLN A 70 -4.89 2.36 4.62
CA GLN A 70 -4.39 3.62 5.17
C GLN A 70 -3.60 4.33 4.08
N LYS A 71 -3.90 5.60 3.83
CA LYS A 71 -3.03 6.43 2.98
C LYS A 71 -1.72 6.66 3.72
N LEU A 72 -0.62 6.62 2.99
CA LEU A 72 0.71 6.87 3.54
C LEU A 72 1.13 8.28 3.08
N ASP A 73 0.60 9.29 3.74
CA ASP A 73 0.79 10.69 3.34
C ASP A 73 2.26 11.12 3.38
N ASP A 74 3.06 10.47 4.22
CA ASP A 74 4.51 10.73 4.35
C ASP A 74 5.31 10.48 3.07
N VAL A 75 4.79 9.69 2.12
CA VAL A 75 5.43 9.45 0.82
C VAL A 75 4.79 10.24 -0.33
N ILE A 76 3.63 10.85 -0.11
CA ILE A 76 2.90 11.58 -1.15
C ILE A 76 3.60 12.92 -1.43
N GLY A 77 3.83 13.21 -2.70
CA GLY A 77 4.56 14.41 -3.16
C GLY A 77 6.07 14.24 -3.24
N LEU A 78 6.63 13.14 -2.71
CA LEU A 78 8.05 12.84 -2.83
C LEU A 78 8.37 12.13 -4.15
N SER A 79 9.57 12.38 -4.66
CA SER A 79 10.12 11.61 -5.77
C SER A 79 10.52 10.22 -5.28
N ILE A 80 10.40 9.19 -6.13
CA ILE A 80 10.74 7.80 -5.76
C ILE A 80 12.18 7.66 -5.21
N ASP A 81 13.09 8.52 -5.66
CA ASP A 81 14.50 8.56 -5.26
C ASP A 81 14.74 9.23 -3.88
N GLU A 82 13.80 10.05 -3.41
CA GLU A 82 13.92 10.79 -2.14
C GLU A 82 13.34 10.01 -0.95
N ILE A 83 12.65 8.91 -1.22
CA ILE A 83 11.95 8.14 -0.18
C ILE A 83 12.96 7.26 0.55
N VAL A 84 13.21 7.62 1.81
CA VAL A 84 14.03 6.84 2.72
C VAL A 84 13.11 6.00 3.62
N PRO A 85 13.04 4.67 3.45
CA PRO A 85 12.13 3.83 4.22
C PRO A 85 12.33 3.92 5.73
N GLU A 86 13.57 4.15 6.16
CA GLU A 86 13.95 4.29 7.56
C GLU A 86 13.38 5.57 8.20
N LYS A 87 13.18 6.64 7.42
CA LYS A 87 12.59 7.89 7.90
C LYS A 87 11.07 7.79 8.01
N ILE A 88 10.43 7.10 7.07
CA ILE A 88 8.97 6.92 7.02
C ILE A 88 8.49 5.92 8.09
N PHE A 89 9.25 4.84 8.32
CA PHE A 89 8.91 3.81 9.30
C PHE A 89 10.06 3.56 10.27
N PRO A 90 10.35 4.47 11.22
CA PRO A 90 11.51 4.36 12.10
C PRO A 90 11.49 3.08 12.96
N THR A 91 10.30 2.64 13.38
CA THR A 91 10.14 1.51 14.31
C THR A 91 9.72 0.21 13.61
N ASP A 92 9.16 0.26 12.39
CA ASP A 92 8.54 -0.89 11.72
C ASP A 92 9.35 -1.40 10.52
N LYS A 93 10.39 -2.20 10.81
CA LYS A 93 11.28 -2.84 9.83
C LYS A 93 10.53 -3.60 8.71
N ARG A 94 9.30 -4.07 8.96
CA ARG A 94 8.49 -4.80 7.98
C ARG A 94 7.91 -3.88 6.90
N SER A 95 7.44 -2.71 7.32
CA SER A 95 6.93 -1.68 6.42
C SER A 95 8.06 -1.02 5.64
N GLN A 96 9.25 -0.89 6.26
CA GLN A 96 10.46 -0.50 5.55
C GLN A 96 10.77 -1.45 4.39
N PHE A 97 10.73 -2.78 4.63
CA PHE A 97 10.99 -3.77 3.59
C PHE A 97 9.95 -3.72 2.46
N ALA A 98 8.66 -3.69 2.81
CA ALA A 98 7.59 -3.57 1.82
C ALA A 98 7.72 -2.29 0.96
N LEU A 99 8.14 -1.17 1.58
CA LEU A 99 8.33 0.09 0.89
C LEU A 99 9.55 0.04 -0.03
N LYS A 100 10.65 -0.56 0.42
CA LYS A 100 11.85 -0.79 -0.40
C LYS A 100 11.52 -1.65 -1.63
N VAL A 101 10.72 -2.70 -1.46
CA VAL A 101 10.25 -3.53 -2.58
C VAL A 101 9.37 -2.71 -3.53
N ALA A 102 8.45 -1.91 -3.00
CA ALA A 102 7.60 -1.04 -3.82
C ALA A 102 8.43 -0.07 -4.67
N ILE A 103 9.39 0.64 -4.07
CA ILE A 103 10.30 1.57 -4.76
C ILE A 103 11.09 0.84 -5.87
N SER A 104 11.68 -0.32 -5.54
CA SER A 104 12.45 -1.10 -6.51
C SER A 104 11.60 -1.62 -7.66
N SER A 105 10.35 -2.02 -7.41
CA SER A 105 9.43 -2.44 -8.47
C SER A 105 8.98 -1.27 -9.34
N GLY A 106 8.77 -0.09 -8.76
CA GLY A 106 8.36 1.11 -9.49
C GLY A 106 9.46 1.70 -10.36
N TYR A 107 10.73 1.48 -10.01
CA TYR A 107 11.86 1.86 -10.85
C TYR A 107 11.96 1.00 -12.14
N ASN A 108 11.47 -0.24 -12.10
CA ASN A 108 11.52 -1.19 -13.21
C ASN A 108 10.24 -1.23 -14.07
N ALA A 109 9.21 -0.43 -13.75
CA ALA A 109 7.88 -0.42 -14.38
C ALA A 109 7.65 0.84 -15.24
#